data_AF-A0A7K5SUX5-F1
#
_entry.id   AF-A0A7K5SUX5-F1
#
_cell.length_a   1.000
_cell.length_b   1.000
_cell.length_c   1.000
_cell.angle_alpha   90.00
_cell.angle_beta   90.00
_cell.angle_gamma   90.00
#
_symmetry.space_group_name_H-M   'P 1'
#
loop_
_entity.id
_entity.type
_entity.pdbx_description
1 polymer ?
#
loop_
_entity_poly.entity_id
_entity_poly.type
_entity_poly.pdbx_seq_one_letter_code
_entity_poly.pdbx_strand_id
1 'polypeptide(L)'
;YIKCTRCLAEITFKTDPENTDYTMEHGATRNFQAEKLLEEEEKRMQKEREEEELNNPMKVLENRTKDSKLEMEVLENLQELKELNQRQANVDFEAMLKQYKELEEEQRRKEQE
;
A
#
# COMPACT_ATOMS: atom_id res chain seq x y z
N TYR A 1 -35.78 8.65 15.83
CA TYR A 1 -36.43 9.56 14.88
C TYR A 1 -35.66 10.87 14.83
N ILE A 2 -35.19 11.27 13.65
CA ILE A 2 -34.51 12.57 13.42
C ILE A 2 -35.30 13.32 12.35
N LYS A 3 -35.46 14.64 12.48
CA LYS A 3 -36.12 15.47 11.46
C LYS A 3 -35.09 16.18 10.61
N CYS A 4 -35.31 16.21 9.28
CA CYS A 4 -34.47 16.99 8.38
C CYS A 4 -34.63 18.50 8.65
N THR A 5 -33.52 19.23 8.76
CA THR A 5 -33.53 20.68 9.03
C THR A 5 -34.16 21.52 7.91
N ARG A 6 -34.25 20.99 6.69
CA ARG A 6 -34.79 21.71 5.52
C ARG A 6 -36.24 21.36 5.20
N CYS A 7 -36.58 20.07 5.12
CA CYS A 7 -37.92 19.62 4.71
C CYS A 7 -38.79 19.12 5.87
N LEU A 8 -38.26 19.07 7.11
CA LEU A 8 -38.95 18.57 8.31
C LEU A 8 -39.45 17.11 8.21
N ALA A 9 -39.08 16.39 7.15
CA ALA A 9 -39.37 14.98 6.98
C ALA A 9 -38.68 14.16 8.09
N GLU A 10 -39.37 13.12 8.53
CA GLU A 10 -38.89 12.21 9.56
C GLU A 10 -37.99 11.13 8.94
N ILE A 11 -36.83 10.93 9.58
CA ILE A 11 -35.83 9.93 9.23
C ILE A 11 -35.80 8.89 10.34
N THR A 12 -35.97 7.63 9.97
CA THR A 12 -36.03 6.48 10.89
C THR A 12 -34.84 5.56 10.69
N PHE A 13 -34.25 5.15 11.82
CA PHE A 13 -33.11 4.25 11.88
C PHE A 13 -33.50 3.04 12.73
N LYS A 14 -33.06 1.86 12.30
CA LYS A 14 -33.18 0.63 13.06
C LYS A 14 -31.79 0.13 13.44
N THR A 15 -31.58 -0.12 14.72
CA THR A 15 -30.32 -0.68 15.22
C THR A 15 -30.16 -2.11 14.70
N ASP A 16 -29.01 -2.39 14.09
CA ASP A 16 -28.60 -3.71 13.65
C ASP A 16 -27.57 -4.28 14.65
N PRO A 17 -27.96 -5.24 15.50
CA PRO A 17 -27.07 -5.81 16.51
C PRO A 17 -25.99 -6.73 15.92
N GLU A 18 -26.19 -7.27 14.71
CA GLU A 18 -25.22 -8.18 14.09
C GLU A 18 -24.00 -7.42 13.60
N ASN A 19 -24.22 -6.26 12.98
CA ASN A 19 -23.18 -5.44 12.38
C ASN A 19 -22.75 -4.25 13.25
N THR A 20 -23.31 -4.11 14.46
CA THR A 20 -23.06 -2.97 15.37
C THR A 20 -23.29 -1.59 14.72
N ASP A 21 -24.26 -1.51 13.80
CA ASP A 21 -24.53 -0.31 12.99
C ASP A 21 -26.04 0.02 12.99
N TYR A 22 -26.44 1.08 12.30
CA TYR A 22 -27.82 1.45 12.07
C TYR A 22 -28.20 1.28 10.60
N THR A 23 -29.32 0.61 10.36
CA THR A 23 -29.95 0.51 9.04
C THR A 23 -30.97 1.65 8.88
N MET A 24 -31.08 2.16 7.66
CA MET A 24 -32.07 3.21 7.34
C MET A 24 -33.36 2.56 6.84
N GLU A 25 -34.49 2.98 7.41
CA GLU A 25 -35.81 2.49 6.99
C GLU A 25 -36.50 3.51 6.09
N HIS A 26 -36.62 4.77 6.54
CA HIS A 26 -37.37 5.81 5.83
C HIS A 26 -36.67 7.17 5.85
N GLY A 27 -36.84 7.93 4.77
CA GLY A 27 -36.59 9.39 4.72
C GLY A 27 -35.18 9.85 4.35
N ALA A 28 -34.22 8.94 4.15
CA ALA A 28 -32.86 9.29 3.72
C ALA A 28 -32.11 8.12 3.04
N THR A 29 -31.01 8.42 2.35
CA THR A 29 -30.05 7.45 1.80
C THR A 29 -28.68 7.61 2.48
N ARG A 30 -27.95 6.51 2.69
CA ARG A 30 -26.62 6.57 3.30
C ARG A 30 -25.66 7.15 2.28
N ASN A 31 -24.66 7.89 2.76
CA ASN A 31 -23.55 8.26 1.90
C ASN A 31 -22.76 7.00 1.53
N PHE A 32 -22.23 6.98 0.31
CA PHE A 32 -21.38 5.89 -0.16
C PHE A 32 -20.15 5.76 0.74
N GLN A 33 -19.90 4.55 1.24
CA GLN A 33 -18.75 4.23 2.08
C GLN A 33 -17.80 3.35 1.27
N ALA A 34 -16.76 3.97 0.71
CA ALA A 34 -15.77 3.26 -0.11
C ALA A 34 -15.02 2.19 0.69
N GLU A 35 -14.65 2.49 1.94
CA GLU A 35 -13.96 1.55 2.85
C GLU A 35 -14.79 0.29 3.10
N LYS A 36 -16.10 0.44 3.37
CA LYS A 36 -16.99 -0.69 3.62
C LYS A 36 -17.09 -1.63 2.41
N LEU A 37 -17.11 -1.08 1.20
CA LEU A 37 -17.15 -1.88 -0.02
C LEU A 37 -15.83 -2.58 -0.31
N LEU A 38 -14.70 -1.94 -0.01
CA LEU A 38 -13.38 -2.58 -0.08
C LEU A 38 -13.31 -3.77 0.88
N GLU A 39 -13.73 -3.59 2.13
CA GLU A 39 -13.75 -4.68 3.12
C GLU A 39 -14.67 -5.84 2.71
N GLU A 40 -15.86 -5.55 2.19
CA GLU A 40 -16.80 -6.59 1.71
C GLU A 40 -16.23 -7.37 0.53
N GLU A 41 -15.57 -6.68 -0.40
CA GLU A 41 -14.91 -7.28 -1.56
C GLU A 41 -13.71 -8.15 -1.14
N GLU A 42 -12.85 -7.65 -0.25
CA GLU A 42 -11.72 -8.39 0.31
C GLU A 42 -12.18 -9.67 1.01
N LYS A 43 -13.24 -9.58 1.82
CA LYS A 43 -13.84 -10.76 2.48
C LYS A 43 -14.40 -11.76 1.48
N ARG A 44 -14.97 -11.30 0.37
CA ARG A 44 -15.48 -12.19 -0.68
C ARG A 44 -14.33 -12.91 -1.39
N MET A 45 -13.32 -12.17 -1.84
CA MET A 45 -12.13 -12.71 -2.48
C MET A 45 -11.39 -13.72 -1.59
N GLN A 46 -11.28 -13.42 -0.29
CA GLN A 46 -10.66 -14.32 0.68
C GLN A 46 -11.45 -15.63 0.84
N LYS A 47 -12.79 -15.55 0.96
CA LYS A 47 -13.64 -16.74 1.04
C LYS A 47 -13.55 -17.60 -0.22
N GLU A 48 -13.59 -16.98 -1.40
CA GLU A 48 -13.44 -17.70 -2.67
C GLU A 48 -12.09 -18.42 -2.73
N ARG A 49 -10.99 -17.76 -2.34
CA ARG A 49 -9.66 -18.39 -2.26
C ARG A 49 -9.65 -19.58 -1.29
N GLU A 50 -10.24 -19.42 -0.10
CA GLU A 50 -10.32 -20.48 0.91
C GLU A 50 -11.15 -21.67 0.44
N GLU A 51 -12.29 -21.44 -0.23
CA GLU A 51 -13.13 -22.49 -0.80
C GLU A 51 -12.41 -23.26 -1.92
N GLU A 52 -11.68 -22.57 -2.79
CA GLU A 52 -10.87 -23.19 -3.84
C GLU A 52 -9.72 -24.03 -3.26
N GLU A 53 -9.11 -23.55 -2.17
CA GLU A 53 -8.05 -24.24 -1.44
C GLU A 53 -8.57 -25.48 -0.71
N LEU A 54 -9.75 -25.42 -0.09
CA LEU A 54 -10.38 -26.59 0.55
C LEU A 54 -10.70 -27.70 -0.46
N ASN A 55 -11.16 -27.31 -1.64
CA ASN A 55 -11.57 -28.27 -2.68
C ASN A 55 -10.38 -28.93 -3.39
N ASN A 56 -9.16 -28.36 -3.33
CA ASN A 56 -7.99 -28.92 -3.99
C ASN A 56 -6.69 -28.74 -3.17
N PRO A 57 -6.16 -29.83 -2.57
CA PRO A 57 -4.94 -29.75 -1.76
C PRO A 57 -3.68 -29.39 -2.57
N MET A 58 -3.65 -29.61 -3.90
CA MET A 58 -2.52 -29.14 -4.72
C MET A 58 -2.52 -27.63 -4.92
N LYS A 59 -3.70 -26.99 -4.96
CA LYS A 59 -3.81 -25.54 -5.10
C LYS A 59 -3.28 -24.80 -3.86
N VAL A 60 -3.50 -25.36 -2.67
CA VAL A 60 -2.90 -24.87 -1.42
C VAL A 60 -1.36 -24.87 -1.51
N LEU A 61 -0.79 -25.98 -1.98
CA LEU A 61 0.67 -26.11 -2.10
C LEU A 61 1.23 -25.13 -3.14
N GLU A 62 0.54 -24.97 -4.26
CA GLU A 62 0.90 -24.01 -5.32
C GLU A 62 0.89 -22.56 -4.79
N ASN A 63 -0.18 -22.18 -4.10
CA ASN A 63 -0.32 -20.84 -3.50
C ASN A 63 0.76 -20.58 -2.47
N ARG A 64 1.02 -21.52 -1.55
CA ARG A 64 2.11 -21.38 -0.57
C ARG A 64 3.48 -21.23 -1.22
N THR A 65 3.73 -21.95 -2.32
CA THR A 65 5.00 -21.86 -3.04
C THR A 65 5.13 -20.52 -3.75
N LYS A 66 4.06 -20.01 -4.35
CA LYS A 66 4.01 -18.67 -4.95
C LYS A 66 4.24 -17.58 -3.91
N ASP A 67 3.55 -17.65 -2.78
CA ASP A 67 3.66 -16.68 -1.68
C ASP A 67 5.09 -16.69 -1.13
N SER A 68 5.67 -17.87 -0.88
CA SER A 68 7.07 -18.00 -0.43
C SER A 68 8.06 -17.41 -1.45
N LYS A 69 7.82 -17.64 -2.74
CA LYS A 69 8.66 -17.10 -3.81
C LYS A 69 8.60 -15.57 -3.85
N LEU A 70 7.39 -15.00 -3.74
CA LEU A 70 7.21 -13.54 -3.71
C LEU A 70 7.90 -12.92 -2.49
N GLU A 71 7.77 -13.53 -1.31
CA GLU A 71 8.46 -13.07 -0.10
C GLU A 71 9.99 -13.07 -0.28
N MET A 72 10.54 -14.13 -0.88
CA MET A 72 11.97 -14.20 -1.20
C MET A 72 12.41 -13.08 -2.16
N GLU A 73 11.66 -12.88 -3.25
CA GLU A 73 11.96 -11.82 -4.24
C GLU A 73 11.89 -10.42 -3.60
N VAL A 74 10.89 -10.16 -2.76
CA VAL A 74 10.77 -8.88 -2.05
C VAL A 74 11.95 -8.65 -1.10
N LEU A 75 12.37 -9.68 -0.35
CA LEU A 75 13.51 -9.58 0.55
C LEU A 75 14.83 -9.35 -0.20
N GLU A 76 15.04 -10.05 -1.32
CA GLU A 76 16.21 -9.86 -2.18
C GLU A 76 16.27 -8.43 -2.72
N ASN A 77 15.16 -7.93 -3.28
CA ASN A 77 15.06 -6.54 -3.75
C ASN A 77 15.36 -5.51 -2.65
N LEU A 78 14.85 -5.72 -1.44
CA LEU A 78 15.14 -4.84 -0.30
C LEU A 78 16.62 -4.88 0.09
N GLN A 79 17.25 -6.06 0.02
CA GLN A 79 18.66 -6.20 0.30
C GLN A 79 19.52 -5.49 -0.75
N GLU A 80 19.21 -5.65 -2.05
CA GLU A 80 19.89 -4.93 -3.13
C GLU A 80 19.80 -3.41 -2.95
N LEU A 81 18.61 -2.88 -2.64
CA LEU A 81 18.41 -1.45 -2.36
C LEU A 81 19.24 -0.98 -1.17
N LYS A 82 19.29 -1.78 -0.10
CA LYS A 82 20.11 -1.48 1.08
C LYS A 82 21.60 -1.47 0.73
N GLU A 83 22.07 -2.43 -0.05
CA GLU A 83 23.46 -2.50 -0.51
C GLU A 83 23.83 -1.31 -1.40
N LEU A 84 22.95 -0.91 -2.32
CA LEU A 84 23.14 0.28 -3.14
C LEU A 84 23.23 1.55 -2.29
N ASN A 85 22.31 1.72 -1.33
CA ASN A 85 22.33 2.85 -0.41
C ASN A 85 23.61 2.87 0.45
N GLN A 86 24.07 1.71 0.93
CA GLN A 86 25.30 1.60 1.70
C GLN A 86 26.54 1.93 0.84
N ARG A 87 26.58 1.48 -0.42
CA ARG A 87 27.65 1.84 -1.35
C ARG A 87 27.67 3.34 -1.61
N GLN A 88 26.51 3.96 -1.83
CA GLN A 88 26.40 5.41 -2.05
C GLN A 88 26.78 6.22 -0.81
N ALA A 89 26.41 5.77 0.40
CA ALA A 89 26.80 6.43 1.64
C ALA A 89 28.32 6.40 1.92
N ASN A 90 29.02 5.38 1.42
CA ASN A 90 30.47 5.26 1.52
C ASN A 90 31.23 6.13 0.49
N VAL A 91 30.55 6.71 -0.51
CA VAL A 91 31.16 7.65 -1.44
C VAL A 91 31.17 9.04 -0.81
N ASP A 92 32.35 9.49 -0.36
CA ASP A 92 32.53 10.85 0.15
C ASP A 92 32.46 11.87 -1.00
N PHE A 93 31.28 12.47 -1.17
CA PHE A 93 31.03 13.50 -2.17
C PHE A 93 31.95 14.72 -1.99
N GLU A 94 32.40 15.02 -0.77
CA GLU A 94 33.30 16.16 -0.53
C GLU A 94 34.71 15.88 -1.06
N ALA A 95 35.23 14.67 -0.87
CA ALA A 95 36.49 14.25 -1.45
C ALA A 95 36.44 14.24 -2.99
N MET A 96 35.35 13.76 -3.59
CA MET A 96 35.15 13.78 -5.04
C MET A 96 35.13 15.22 -5.59
N LEU A 97 34.40 16.12 -4.93
CA LEU A 97 34.33 17.53 -5.33
C LEU A 97 35.68 18.26 -5.20
N LYS A 98 36.49 17.93 -4.19
CA LYS A 98 37.86 18.46 -4.05
C LYS A 98 38.75 18.03 -5.21
N GLN A 99 38.76 16.73 -5.54
CA GLN A 99 39.54 16.20 -6.66
C GLN A 99 39.14 16.84 -8.00
N TYR A 100 37.85 17.06 -8.24
CA TYR A 100 37.36 17.74 -9.44
C TYR A 100 37.82 19.22 -9.51
N LYS A 101 37.79 19.94 -8.38
CA LYS A 101 38.29 21.32 -8.32
C LYS A 101 39.78 21.41 -8.60
N GLU A 102 40.57 20.51 -8.03
CA GLU A 102 42.02 20.46 -8.25
C GLU A 102 42.36 20.20 -9.72
N LEU A 103 41.65 19.27 -10.37
CA LEU A 103 41.78 19.00 -11.80
C LEU A 103 41.40 20.21 -12.67
N GLU A 104 40.30 20.91 -12.35
CA GLU A 104 39.90 22.13 -13.08
C GLU A 104 40.93 23.26 -12.94
N GLU A 105 41.49 23.46 -11.75
CA GLU A 105 42.52 24.48 -11.52
C GLU A 105 43.80 24.15 -12.28
N GLU A 106 44.18 22.88 -12.35
CA GLU A 106 45.34 22.41 -13.10
C GLU A 106 45.15 22.55 -14.62
N GLN A 107 43.93 22.29 -15.13
CA GLN A 107 43.58 22.54 -16.53
C GLN A 107 43.61 24.04 -16.87
N ARG A 108 43.02 24.90 -16.02
CA ARG A 108 43.05 26.36 -16.22
C ARG A 108 44.47 26.93 -16.20
N ARG A 109 45.38 26.37 -15.38
CA ARG A 109 46.79 26.75 -15.39
C ARG A 109 47.47 26.39 -16.71
N LYS A 110 47.22 25.17 -17.23
CA LYS A 110 47.76 24.72 -18.52
C LYS A 110 47.21 25.50 -19.72
N GLU A 111 46.01 26.08 -19.61
CA GLU A 111 45.44 26.96 -20.65
C GLU A 111 45.94 28.41 -20.57
N GLN A 112 46.53 28.82 -19.43
CA GLN A 112 47.09 30.16 -19.22
C GLN A 112 48.61 30.23 -19.47
N GLU A 113 49.30 29.08 -19.54
CA GLU A 113 50.65 28.94 -20.14
C GLU A 113 50.59 28.84 -21.66
#